data_AF-A0A7C6XKQ9-F1
#
_entry.id   AF-A0A7C6XKQ9-F1
#
_cell.length_a   1.000
_cell.length_b   1.000
_cell.length_c   1.000
_cell.angle_alpha   90.00
_cell.angle_beta   90.00
_cell.angle_gamma   90.00
#
_symmetry.space_group_name_H-M   'P 1'
#
loop_
_entity.id
_entity.type
_entity.pdbx_description
1 polymer ?
#
loop_
_entity_poly.entity_id
_entity_poly.type
_entity_poly.pdbx_seq_one_letter_code
_entity_poly.pdbx_strand_id
1 'polypeptide(L)'
;MTRTRPDVTFLAPRAASARLSRRALLAGFGVVGLGALSACGKTTKMAASPPTDGELESKLNLYSWGDYDAPEIIDAFKSKFDVLVQVDSYGSNEELAAKLSTSRGTSGYDVVVPTGSNVPQMLEHDLLQELDLSLIPNFEHIDDNFKNQYFDPENTYTVCKAWGTTGFVYNTKKIDRDLTSWQDFVDTAQKEAAGTTALLEDPWEVAAIALAAMGVSLNTEDEGELDEARKIIVDQLAPNIKAYIGNAATGMIQGSFTLLHAFNGDARQGLTAVKDPESW
;
A
#
# COMPACT_ATOMS: atom_id res chain seq x y z
N MET A 1 -29.91 -48.03 13.80
CA MET A 1 -29.18 -47.27 14.83
C MET A 1 -29.17 -45.81 14.43
N THR A 2 -30.21 -45.08 14.84
CA THR A 2 -30.44 -43.68 14.54
C THR A 2 -30.52 -42.97 15.88
N ARG A 3 -29.46 -42.27 16.26
CA ARG A 3 -29.37 -41.59 17.56
C ARG A 3 -29.89 -40.16 17.38
N THR A 4 -31.17 -39.98 17.64
CA THR A 4 -31.81 -38.66 17.80
C THR A 4 -31.22 -37.96 19.03
N ARG A 5 -30.78 -36.71 18.87
CA ARG A 5 -30.41 -35.84 20.00
C ARG A 5 -31.70 -35.35 20.68
N PRO A 6 -31.74 -35.24 22.03
CA PRO A 6 -32.89 -34.71 22.74
C PRO A 6 -32.96 -33.18 22.62
N ASP A 7 -34.17 -32.65 22.54
CA ASP A 7 -34.44 -31.21 22.60
C ASP A 7 -34.01 -30.65 23.95
N VAL A 8 -33.16 -29.62 23.94
CA VAL A 8 -32.81 -28.85 25.12
C VAL A 8 -33.87 -27.76 25.31
N THR A 9 -34.76 -27.97 26.27
CA THR A 9 -35.75 -26.98 26.69
C THR A 9 -35.11 -25.95 27.61
N PHE A 10 -34.94 -24.71 27.15
CA PHE A 10 -34.61 -23.58 28.03
C PHE A 10 -35.88 -23.05 28.70
N LEU A 11 -35.95 -23.14 30.03
CA LEU A 11 -36.94 -22.44 30.85
C LEU A 11 -36.36 -21.07 31.25
N ALA A 12 -36.65 -20.03 30.47
CA ALA A 12 -36.39 -18.64 30.84
C ALA A 12 -37.66 -17.98 31.42
N PRO A 13 -37.59 -17.17 32.49
CA PRO A 13 -38.75 -16.48 33.04
C PRO A 13 -39.24 -15.40 32.06
N ARG A 14 -40.56 -15.35 31.86
CA ARG A 14 -41.22 -14.23 31.15
C ARG A 14 -41.15 -12.96 32.00
N ALA A 15 -40.20 -12.08 31.72
CA ALA A 15 -40.26 -10.68 32.11
C ALA A 15 -40.40 -9.81 30.85
N ALA A 16 -41.63 -9.30 30.66
CA ALA A 16 -42.10 -8.22 29.80
C ALA A 16 -41.21 -7.77 28.62
N SER A 17 -41.34 -8.41 27.45
CA SER A 17 -41.08 -7.68 26.20
C SER A 17 -42.25 -6.73 25.95
N ALA A 18 -42.04 -5.43 26.10
CA ALA A 18 -42.95 -4.46 25.51
C ALA A 18 -42.92 -4.67 23.99
N ARG A 19 -44.03 -5.18 23.43
CA ARG A 19 -44.18 -5.31 21.98
C ARG A 19 -44.26 -3.90 21.38
N LEU A 20 -43.12 -3.40 20.91
CA LEU A 20 -43.09 -2.20 20.07
C LEU A 20 -43.83 -2.52 18.77
N SER A 21 -45.07 -2.04 18.66
CA SER A 21 -45.80 -2.11 17.40
C SER A 21 -45.22 -1.10 16.41
N ARG A 22 -45.25 -1.41 15.11
CA ARG A 22 -44.77 -0.52 14.04
C ARG A 22 -45.42 0.88 14.06
N ARG A 23 -46.56 1.06 14.74
CA ARG A 23 -47.20 2.36 14.96
C ARG A 23 -46.54 3.21 16.05
N ALA A 24 -45.90 2.60 17.06
CA ALA A 24 -45.18 3.34 18.09
C ALA A 24 -43.86 3.95 17.57
N LEU A 25 -43.23 3.30 16.58
CA LEU A 25 -41.99 3.79 15.97
C LEU A 25 -42.20 5.07 15.12
N LEU A 26 -43.40 5.27 14.57
CA LEU A 26 -43.73 6.42 13.73
C LEU A 26 -44.28 7.63 14.49
N ALA A 27 -44.66 7.47 15.76
CA ALA A 27 -45.12 8.58 16.61
C ALA A 27 -43.99 9.26 17.41
N GLY A 28 -42.80 8.64 17.48
CA GLY A 28 -41.65 9.16 18.22
C GLY A 28 -40.72 10.11 17.43
N PHE A 29 -40.90 10.24 16.11
CA PHE A 29 -40.06 11.10 15.26
C PHE A 29 -40.71 12.45 14.90
N GLY A 30 -41.61 12.94 15.76
CA GLY A 30 -42.45 14.10 15.43
C GLY A 30 -41.81 15.49 15.60
N VAL A 31 -40.78 15.71 16.43
CA VAL A 31 -40.40 17.10 16.83
C VAL A 31 -38.90 17.40 17.00
N VAL A 32 -37.96 16.65 16.38
CA VAL A 32 -36.53 17.11 16.32
C VAL A 32 -36.00 17.24 14.89
N GLY A 33 -36.81 16.90 13.88
CA GLY A 33 -36.36 16.81 12.48
C GLY A 33 -36.78 17.98 11.58
N LEU A 34 -36.50 19.24 11.92
CA LEU A 34 -36.69 20.36 10.98
C LEU A 34 -35.52 21.34 10.85
N GLY A 35 -34.35 21.03 11.41
CA GLY A 35 -33.13 21.82 11.21
C GLY A 35 -32.04 21.16 10.34
N ALA A 36 -32.06 19.82 10.17
CA ALA A 36 -30.90 19.08 9.67
C ALA A 36 -31.09 18.39 8.29
N LEU A 37 -32.10 18.79 7.52
CA LEU A 37 -32.38 18.19 6.19
C LEU A 37 -32.32 19.19 5.03
N SER A 38 -31.79 20.41 5.25
CA SER A 38 -31.56 21.40 4.19
C SER A 38 -30.11 21.45 3.69
N ALA A 39 -29.39 20.33 3.78
CA ALA A 39 -28.05 20.19 3.22
C ALA A 39 -27.95 19.00 2.24
N CYS A 40 -28.95 18.82 1.38
CA CYS A 40 -28.71 18.23 0.06
C CYS A 40 -28.13 19.30 -0.88
N GLY A 41 -27.10 20.00 -0.40
CA GLY A 41 -26.18 20.73 -1.25
C GLY A 41 -25.16 19.74 -1.76
N LYS A 42 -24.81 19.83 -3.04
CA LYS A 42 -23.71 19.10 -3.66
C LYS A 42 -22.37 19.57 -3.07
N THR A 43 -22.12 19.36 -1.79
CA THR A 43 -20.80 19.57 -1.19
C THR A 43 -19.96 18.34 -1.50
N THR A 44 -19.11 18.48 -2.50
CA THR A 44 -18.03 17.56 -2.88
C THR A 44 -16.85 17.61 -1.92
N LYS A 45 -17.03 18.20 -0.73
CA LYS A 45 -15.96 18.43 0.23
C LYS A 45 -15.77 17.22 1.14
N MET A 46 -14.53 16.95 1.50
CA MET A 46 -14.14 15.95 2.48
C MET A 46 -14.73 16.27 3.86
N ALA A 47 -15.03 15.23 4.65
CA ALA A 47 -15.40 15.40 6.05
C ALA A 47 -14.24 16.05 6.83
N ALA A 48 -14.55 17.01 7.71
CA ALA A 48 -13.54 17.65 8.56
C ALA A 48 -13.14 16.73 9.71
N SER A 49 -11.84 16.70 10.04
CA SER A 49 -11.34 16.04 11.25
C SER A 49 -11.87 16.75 12.51
N PRO A 50 -12.17 16.00 13.58
CA PRO A 50 -12.45 16.60 14.88
C PRO A 50 -11.20 17.34 15.41
N PRO A 51 -11.36 18.39 16.23
CA PRO A 51 -10.23 19.06 16.88
C PRO A 51 -9.45 18.08 17.78
N THR A 52 -8.14 18.22 17.81
CA THR A 52 -7.29 17.47 18.75
C THR A 52 -7.53 17.97 20.18
N ASP A 53 -7.91 17.07 21.08
CA ASP A 53 -8.12 17.37 22.51
C ASP A 53 -6.97 16.84 23.40
N GLY A 54 -6.02 16.12 22.79
CA GLY A 54 -4.85 15.55 23.47
C GLY A 54 -5.16 14.23 24.19
N GLU A 55 -6.39 13.73 24.11
CA GLU A 55 -6.75 12.43 24.64
C GLU A 55 -6.46 11.34 23.60
N LEU A 56 -5.98 10.20 24.08
CA LEU A 56 -5.64 9.10 23.20
C LEU A 56 -6.91 8.37 22.77
N GLU A 57 -7.08 8.21 21.46
CA GLU A 57 -8.16 7.43 20.89
C GLU A 57 -8.04 5.93 21.21
N SER A 58 -9.17 5.27 21.43
CA SER A 58 -9.22 3.83 21.75
C SER A 58 -8.88 2.92 20.55
N LYS A 59 -8.82 3.48 19.34
CA LYS A 59 -8.56 2.75 18.10
C LYS A 59 -7.67 3.57 17.16
N LEU A 60 -6.77 2.88 16.46
CA LEU A 60 -5.96 3.40 15.36
C LEU A 60 -6.15 2.50 14.13
N ASN A 61 -6.49 3.08 12.99
CA ASN A 61 -6.67 2.39 11.72
C ASN A 61 -5.56 2.78 10.76
N LEU A 62 -4.67 1.83 10.49
CA LEU A 62 -3.56 1.96 9.56
C LEU A 62 -3.91 1.28 8.24
N TYR A 63 -3.70 1.97 7.12
CA TYR A 63 -3.76 1.39 5.78
C TYR A 63 -2.39 1.48 5.14
N SER A 64 -1.72 0.34 4.97
CA SER A 64 -0.28 0.25 4.63
C SER A 64 -0.04 -0.76 3.51
N TRP A 65 1.19 -0.87 3.02
CA TRP A 65 1.58 -1.94 2.11
C TRP A 65 1.57 -3.30 2.83
N GLY A 66 1.39 -4.38 2.08
CA GLY A 66 1.56 -5.74 2.61
C GLY A 66 2.99 -5.94 3.16
N ASP A 67 3.11 -6.64 4.29
CA ASP A 67 4.38 -7.01 4.93
C ASP A 67 5.32 -5.84 5.31
N TYR A 68 4.80 -4.60 5.35
CA TYR A 68 5.57 -3.39 5.71
C TYR A 68 5.67 -3.13 7.22
N ASP A 69 4.86 -3.82 8.03
CA ASP A 69 4.69 -3.58 9.46
C ASP A 69 4.90 -4.89 10.23
N ALA A 70 5.98 -4.94 11.02
CA ALA A 70 6.32 -6.13 11.79
C ALA A 70 5.29 -6.35 12.92
N PRO A 71 4.65 -7.54 13.03
CA PRO A 71 3.60 -7.79 14.02
C PRO A 71 4.01 -7.47 15.46
N GLU A 72 5.26 -7.73 15.81
CA GLU A 72 5.82 -7.44 17.13
C GLU A 72 5.85 -5.94 17.47
N ILE A 73 6.01 -5.07 16.47
CA ILE A 73 5.98 -3.61 16.66
C ILE A 73 4.54 -3.15 16.90
N ILE A 74 3.59 -3.68 16.13
CA ILE A 74 2.17 -3.39 16.29
C ILE A 74 1.68 -3.86 17.68
N ASP A 75 2.03 -5.07 18.10
CA ASP A 75 1.63 -5.61 19.40
C ASP A 75 2.28 -4.86 20.57
N ALA A 76 3.54 -4.44 20.42
CA ALA A 76 4.20 -3.58 21.40
C ALA A 76 3.50 -2.22 21.53
N PHE A 77 3.09 -1.61 20.41
CA PHE A 77 2.35 -0.35 20.41
C PHE A 77 0.98 -0.49 21.11
N LYS A 78 0.19 -1.51 20.73
CA LYS A 78 -1.11 -1.82 21.36
C LYS A 78 -0.98 -1.99 22.87
N SER A 79 0.02 -2.76 23.31
CA SER A 79 0.23 -3.06 24.73
C SER A 79 0.69 -1.83 25.52
N LYS A 80 1.52 -0.98 24.93
CA LYS A 80 2.07 0.21 25.59
C LYS A 80 1.00 1.28 25.80
N PHE A 81 0.11 1.44 24.83
CA PHE A 81 -0.83 2.56 24.78
C PHE A 81 -2.28 2.17 25.07
N ASP A 82 -2.57 0.88 25.25
CA ASP A 82 -3.92 0.32 25.45
C ASP A 82 -4.90 0.72 24.33
N VAL A 83 -4.42 0.63 23.08
CA VAL A 83 -5.19 0.98 21.88
C VAL A 83 -5.40 -0.23 20.97
N LEU A 84 -6.54 -0.25 20.28
CA LEU A 84 -6.80 -1.22 19.22
C LEU A 84 -6.20 -0.73 17.91
N VAL A 85 -5.13 -1.38 17.43
CA VAL A 85 -4.61 -1.12 16.08
C VAL A 85 -5.23 -2.11 15.08
N GLN A 86 -5.91 -1.59 14.07
CA GLN A 86 -6.32 -2.32 12.88
C GLN A 86 -5.38 -1.95 11.73
N VAL A 87 -4.79 -2.95 11.08
CA VAL A 87 -3.95 -2.77 9.89
C VAL A 87 -4.65 -3.44 8.72
N ASP A 88 -5.01 -2.64 7.72
CA ASP A 88 -5.46 -3.11 6.42
C ASP A 88 -4.30 -2.94 5.41
N SER A 89 -4.24 -3.79 4.39
CA SER A 89 -3.23 -3.68 3.33
C SER A 89 -3.85 -3.37 1.97
N TYR A 90 -3.10 -2.70 1.11
CA TYR A 90 -3.43 -2.45 -0.31
C TYR A 90 -2.33 -2.94 -1.23
N GLY A 91 -2.69 -3.17 -2.50
CA GLY A 91 -1.78 -3.62 -3.55
C GLY A 91 -1.19 -2.51 -4.41
N SER A 92 -1.78 -1.30 -4.44
CA SER A 92 -1.28 -0.18 -5.24
C SER A 92 -1.68 1.19 -4.69
N ASN A 93 -0.99 2.26 -5.12
CA ASN A 93 -1.33 3.63 -4.73
C ASN A 93 -2.71 4.06 -5.28
N GLU A 94 -3.11 3.56 -6.46
CA GLU A 94 -4.42 3.81 -7.06
C GLU A 94 -5.54 3.18 -6.22
N GLU A 95 -5.32 1.98 -5.68
CA GLU A 95 -6.26 1.35 -4.75
C GLU A 95 -6.43 2.21 -3.49
N LEU A 96 -5.32 2.67 -2.90
CA LEU A 96 -5.31 3.57 -1.76
C LEU A 96 -6.11 4.86 -2.06
N ALA A 97 -5.77 5.56 -3.13
CA ALA A 97 -6.41 6.82 -3.51
C ALA A 97 -7.90 6.64 -3.80
N ALA A 98 -8.29 5.56 -4.48
CA ALA A 98 -9.70 5.25 -4.76
C ALA A 98 -10.48 4.95 -3.47
N LYS A 99 -9.90 4.21 -2.54
CA LYS A 99 -10.50 3.91 -1.23
C LYS A 99 -10.76 5.17 -0.43
N LEU A 100 -9.80 6.09 -0.37
CA LEU A 100 -9.97 7.37 0.34
C LEU A 100 -10.99 8.26 -0.37
N SER A 101 -10.90 8.40 -1.69
CA SER A 101 -11.78 9.26 -2.50
C SER A 101 -13.25 8.84 -2.41
N THR A 102 -13.53 7.54 -2.52
CA THR A 102 -14.91 7.02 -2.46
C THR A 102 -15.56 7.22 -1.11
N SER A 103 -14.75 7.23 -0.05
CA SER A 103 -15.22 7.44 1.32
C SER A 103 -15.43 8.90 1.69
N ARG A 104 -14.89 9.85 0.93
CA ARG A 104 -15.01 11.30 1.18
C ARG A 104 -14.64 11.73 2.62
N GLY A 105 -13.58 11.15 3.16
CA GLY A 105 -13.10 11.43 4.51
C GLY A 105 -13.75 10.58 5.60
N THR A 106 -14.58 9.59 5.20
CA THR A 106 -15.15 8.60 6.13
C THR A 106 -14.58 7.21 5.90
N SER A 107 -13.35 7.11 5.37
CA SER A 107 -12.67 5.82 5.16
C SER A 107 -12.46 5.09 6.49
N GLY A 108 -12.36 5.87 7.56
CA GLY A 108 -12.03 5.39 8.90
C GLY A 108 -10.55 5.04 9.04
N TYR A 109 -9.69 5.47 8.11
CA TYR A 109 -8.24 5.33 8.24
C TYR A 109 -7.63 6.60 8.81
N ASP A 110 -6.78 6.42 9.82
CA ASP A 110 -6.12 7.51 10.54
C ASP A 110 -4.71 7.75 9.97
N VAL A 111 -4.04 6.69 9.51
CA VAL A 111 -2.71 6.74 8.90
C VAL A 111 -2.69 5.94 7.61
N VAL A 112 -2.10 6.53 6.56
CA VAL A 112 -1.89 5.92 5.25
C VAL A 112 -0.42 6.04 4.84
N VAL A 113 0.07 5.15 3.98
CA VAL A 113 1.51 5.07 3.62
C VAL A 113 1.75 5.21 2.10
N PRO A 114 1.28 6.29 1.43
CA PRO A 114 1.44 6.43 -0.01
C PRO A 114 2.91 6.51 -0.42
N THR A 115 3.20 6.14 -1.67
CA THR A 115 4.49 6.47 -2.31
C THR A 115 4.56 7.97 -2.55
N GLY A 116 5.74 8.59 -2.31
CA GLY A 116 5.92 10.04 -2.39
C GLY A 116 5.44 10.67 -3.70
N SER A 117 5.63 9.99 -4.84
CA SER A 117 5.17 10.44 -6.16
C SER A 117 3.64 10.59 -6.28
N ASN A 118 2.87 9.90 -5.43
CA ASN A 118 1.40 9.97 -5.43
C ASN A 118 0.85 11.06 -4.50
N VAL A 119 1.68 11.59 -3.59
CA VAL A 119 1.28 12.64 -2.64
C VAL A 119 0.69 13.87 -3.34
N PRO A 120 1.27 14.43 -4.43
CA PRO A 120 0.71 15.61 -5.08
C PRO A 120 -0.72 15.41 -5.59
N GLN A 121 -1.01 14.25 -6.19
CA GLN A 121 -2.37 13.92 -6.66
C GLN A 121 -3.34 13.76 -5.49
N MET A 122 -2.89 13.17 -4.39
CA MET A 122 -3.71 13.04 -3.18
C MET A 122 -4.03 14.40 -2.56
N LEU A 123 -3.09 15.34 -2.59
CA LEU A 123 -3.30 16.72 -2.13
C LEU A 123 -4.27 17.48 -3.05
N GLU A 124 -4.16 17.33 -4.37
CA GLU A 124 -5.10 17.94 -5.34
C GLU A 124 -6.56 17.51 -5.09
N HIS A 125 -6.76 16.30 -4.56
CA HIS A 125 -8.06 15.74 -4.22
C HIS A 125 -8.46 15.89 -2.74
N ASP A 126 -7.74 16.71 -1.97
CA ASP A 126 -7.98 16.94 -0.54
C ASP A 126 -7.97 15.64 0.31
N LEU A 127 -7.21 14.61 -0.09
CA LEU A 127 -7.23 13.29 0.55
C LEU A 127 -6.32 13.19 1.78
N LEU A 128 -5.44 14.16 2.00
CA LEU A 128 -4.47 14.20 3.10
C LEU A 128 -4.69 15.46 3.94
N GLN A 129 -4.46 15.34 5.25
CA GLN A 129 -4.50 16.46 6.18
C GLN A 129 -3.08 16.89 6.55
N GLU A 130 -2.92 18.17 6.90
CA GLU A 130 -1.67 18.68 7.45
C GLU A 130 -1.32 17.96 8.75
N LEU A 131 -0.04 17.63 8.91
CA LEU A 131 0.50 17.04 10.12
C LEU A 131 0.90 18.15 11.09
N ASP A 132 0.54 17.99 12.36
CA ASP A 132 1.12 18.79 13.43
C ASP A 132 2.45 18.15 13.87
N LEU A 133 3.56 18.60 13.27
CA LEU A 133 4.89 18.10 13.58
C LEU A 133 5.30 18.35 15.05
N SER A 134 4.64 19.27 15.77
CA SER A 134 4.89 19.45 17.21
C SER A 134 4.44 18.25 18.05
N LEU A 135 3.50 17.45 17.53
CA LEU A 135 3.05 16.19 18.10
C LEU A 135 3.89 14.99 17.63
N ILE A 136 4.86 15.21 16.73
CA ILE A 136 5.75 14.19 16.18
C ILE A 136 7.21 14.57 16.49
N PRO A 137 7.61 14.64 17.78
CA PRO A 137 8.94 15.12 18.15
C PRO A 137 10.07 14.27 17.55
N ASN A 138 9.82 12.97 17.34
CA ASN A 138 10.79 12.06 16.72
C ASN A 138 11.06 12.36 15.24
N PHE A 139 10.36 13.31 14.61
CA PHE A 139 10.69 13.78 13.27
C PHE A 139 12.13 14.31 13.18
N GLU A 140 12.70 14.77 14.30
CA GLU A 140 14.11 15.15 14.38
C GLU A 140 15.08 14.03 13.99
N HIS A 141 14.67 12.77 14.10
CA HIS A 141 15.50 11.60 13.77
C HIS A 141 15.44 11.19 12.29
N ILE A 142 14.60 11.82 11.47
CA ILE A 142 14.56 11.58 10.03
C ILE A 142 15.82 12.19 9.40
N ASP A 143 16.48 11.42 8.54
CA ASP A 143 17.63 11.90 7.77
C ASP A 143 17.19 13.03 6.81
N ASP A 144 17.99 14.08 6.70
CA ASP A 144 17.65 15.27 5.90
C ASP A 144 17.46 14.95 4.41
N ASN A 145 18.03 13.85 3.91
CA ASN A 145 17.79 13.37 2.53
C ASN A 145 16.35 12.93 2.27
N PHE A 146 15.55 12.68 3.33
CA PHE A 146 14.15 12.26 3.23
C PHE A 146 13.17 13.33 3.73
N LYS A 147 13.66 14.53 4.02
CA LYS A 147 12.85 15.71 4.31
C LYS A 147 12.69 16.58 3.08
N ASN A 148 11.72 17.48 3.08
CA ASN A 148 11.54 18.57 2.12
C ASN A 148 11.61 18.08 0.66
N GLN A 149 11.00 16.94 0.38
CA GLN A 149 11.02 16.33 -0.95
C GLN A 149 10.16 17.14 -1.92
N TYR A 150 10.37 16.97 -3.23
CA TYR A 150 9.64 17.73 -4.25
C TYR A 150 8.11 17.64 -4.13
N PHE A 151 7.62 16.54 -3.57
CA PHE A 151 6.18 16.28 -3.37
C PHE A 151 5.62 16.89 -2.07
N ASP A 152 6.47 17.27 -1.12
CA ASP A 152 6.10 17.92 0.14
C ASP A 152 7.29 18.74 0.68
N PRO A 153 7.56 19.93 0.11
CA PRO A 153 8.80 20.68 0.36
C PRO A 153 8.97 21.23 1.78
N GLU A 154 7.90 21.25 2.57
CA GLU A 154 7.90 21.75 3.95
C GLU A 154 7.57 20.63 4.97
N ASN A 155 7.46 19.37 4.52
CA ASN A 155 6.97 18.23 5.32
C ASN A 155 5.63 18.51 6.02
N THR A 156 4.76 19.28 5.37
CA THR A 156 3.46 19.68 5.92
C THR A 156 2.49 18.50 5.98
N TYR A 157 2.63 17.52 5.09
CA TYR A 157 1.68 16.40 4.95
C TYR A 157 2.29 15.03 5.17
N THR A 158 3.62 14.91 5.15
CA THR A 158 4.29 13.61 5.07
C THR A 158 5.48 13.48 6.02
N VAL A 159 5.65 12.26 6.55
CA VAL A 159 6.84 11.80 7.26
C VAL A 159 7.33 10.53 6.57
N CYS A 160 8.64 10.47 6.25
CA CYS A 160 9.23 9.29 5.62
C CYS A 160 9.14 8.08 6.58
N LYS A 161 8.40 7.05 6.17
CA LYS A 161 8.32 5.76 6.89
C LYS A 161 9.44 4.82 6.48
N ALA A 162 9.61 4.63 5.19
CA ALA A 162 10.58 3.73 4.58
C ALA A 162 11.01 4.26 3.23
N TRP A 163 12.22 3.89 2.80
CA TRP A 163 12.76 4.18 1.49
C TRP A 163 13.49 2.94 0.96
N GLY A 164 13.70 2.89 -0.35
CA GLY A 164 14.39 1.78 -0.98
C GLY A 164 14.89 2.15 -2.36
N THR A 165 15.45 1.15 -3.03
CA THR A 165 15.90 1.24 -4.41
C THR A 165 15.35 0.05 -5.17
N THR A 166 14.99 0.25 -6.42
CA THR A 166 14.66 -0.83 -7.33
C THR A 166 15.90 -1.28 -8.07
N GLY A 167 16.07 -2.60 -8.18
CA GLY A 167 17.16 -3.24 -8.90
C GLY A 167 16.70 -4.61 -9.38
N PHE A 168 17.63 -5.56 -9.47
CA PHE A 168 17.30 -6.92 -9.88
C PHE A 168 18.13 -7.94 -9.10
N VAL A 169 17.61 -9.15 -8.99
CA VAL A 169 18.32 -10.33 -8.46
C VAL A 169 18.30 -11.43 -9.51
N TYR A 170 19.36 -12.25 -9.57
CA TYR A 170 19.51 -13.21 -10.64
C TYR A 170 20.26 -14.46 -10.20
N ASN A 171 19.90 -15.59 -10.79
CA ASN A 171 20.47 -16.87 -10.38
C ASN A 171 21.90 -17.04 -10.93
N THR A 172 22.91 -16.93 -10.06
CA THR A 172 24.33 -16.99 -10.43
C THR A 172 24.79 -18.35 -10.94
N LYS A 173 24.00 -19.42 -10.73
CA LYS A 173 24.27 -20.74 -11.31
C LYS A 173 23.80 -20.88 -12.76
N LYS A 174 22.94 -19.96 -13.22
CA LYS A 174 22.39 -19.95 -14.59
C LYS A 174 22.97 -18.81 -15.43
N ILE A 175 23.38 -17.72 -14.80
CA ILE A 175 24.00 -16.56 -15.44
C ILE A 175 25.44 -16.46 -14.93
N ASP A 176 26.40 -16.85 -15.77
CA ASP A 176 27.83 -16.96 -15.44
C ASP A 176 28.61 -15.66 -15.72
N ARG A 177 27.95 -14.52 -15.51
CA ARG A 177 28.53 -13.18 -15.67
C ARG A 177 27.89 -12.20 -14.70
N ASP A 178 28.63 -11.15 -14.37
CA ASP A 178 28.09 -10.05 -13.57
C ASP A 178 27.15 -9.19 -14.42
N LEU A 179 25.99 -8.87 -13.87
CA LEU A 179 25.06 -7.90 -14.44
C LEU A 179 25.24 -6.58 -13.69
N THR A 180 25.67 -5.53 -14.40
CA THR A 180 26.06 -4.25 -13.78
C THR A 180 25.21 -3.07 -14.24
N SER A 181 24.27 -3.30 -15.14
CA SER A 181 23.44 -2.26 -15.75
C SER A 181 22.04 -2.76 -16.11
N TRP A 182 21.12 -1.82 -16.35
CA TRP A 182 19.80 -2.16 -16.89
C TRP A 182 19.87 -2.63 -18.35
N GLN A 183 20.91 -2.25 -19.10
CA GLN A 183 21.15 -2.86 -20.41
C GLN A 183 21.53 -4.34 -20.27
N ASP A 184 22.35 -4.70 -19.26
CA ASP A 184 22.62 -6.11 -18.95
C ASP A 184 21.34 -6.87 -18.61
N PHE A 185 20.44 -6.26 -17.83
CA PHE A 185 19.14 -6.83 -17.51
C PHE A 185 18.32 -7.11 -18.78
N VAL A 186 18.18 -6.12 -19.67
CA VAL A 186 17.40 -6.25 -20.92
C VAL A 186 17.99 -7.32 -21.83
N ASP A 187 19.32 -7.36 -21.95
CA ASP A 187 20.03 -8.38 -22.73
C ASP A 187 19.83 -9.79 -22.15
N THR A 188 19.93 -9.92 -20.84
CA THR A 188 19.82 -11.21 -20.17
C THR A 188 18.39 -11.73 -20.13
N ALA A 189 17.40 -10.84 -20.01
CA ALA A 189 16.00 -11.19 -20.15
C ALA A 189 15.72 -11.83 -21.52
N GLN A 190 16.38 -11.37 -22.59
CA GLN A 190 16.21 -11.91 -23.96
C GLN A 190 17.01 -13.20 -24.23
N LYS A 191 18.02 -13.51 -23.40
CA LYS A 191 18.98 -14.58 -23.64
C LYS A 191 18.96 -15.60 -22.51
N GLU A 192 19.83 -15.46 -21.52
CA GLU A 192 20.05 -16.46 -20.47
C GLU A 192 18.80 -16.69 -19.60
N ALA A 193 17.95 -15.66 -19.47
CA ALA A 193 16.71 -15.69 -18.69
C ALA A 193 15.43 -15.65 -19.56
N ALA A 194 15.52 -15.93 -20.87
CA ALA A 194 14.37 -15.95 -21.77
C ALA A 194 13.27 -16.91 -21.26
N GLY A 195 12.05 -16.40 -21.12
CA GLY A 195 10.90 -17.17 -20.60
C GLY A 195 11.02 -17.54 -19.12
N THR A 196 12.00 -16.99 -18.39
CA THR A 196 12.20 -17.21 -16.95
C THR A 196 12.50 -15.92 -16.19
N THR A 197 12.21 -14.77 -16.80
CA THR A 197 12.29 -13.45 -16.16
C THR A 197 10.93 -13.07 -15.58
N ALA A 198 10.91 -12.42 -14.42
CA ALA A 198 9.71 -11.75 -13.91
C ALA A 198 9.97 -10.28 -13.62
N LEU A 199 8.95 -9.45 -13.90
CA LEU A 199 8.98 -8.01 -13.67
C LEU A 199 8.06 -7.65 -12.49
N LEU A 200 8.33 -6.52 -11.83
CA LEU A 200 7.40 -5.94 -10.87
C LEU A 200 6.08 -5.60 -11.57
N GLU A 201 4.95 -5.84 -10.91
CA GLU A 201 3.60 -5.47 -11.39
C GLU A 201 3.33 -3.97 -11.16
N ASP A 202 4.22 -3.12 -11.66
CA ASP A 202 4.11 -1.66 -11.57
C ASP A 202 4.55 -1.03 -12.91
N PRO A 203 3.71 -0.19 -13.54
CA PRO A 203 3.99 0.36 -14.86
C PRO A 203 5.17 1.34 -14.88
N TRP A 204 5.36 2.11 -13.80
CA TRP A 204 6.48 3.06 -13.70
C TRP A 204 7.80 2.30 -13.54
N GLU A 205 7.82 1.28 -12.70
CA GLU A 205 8.98 0.40 -12.51
C GLU A 205 9.36 -0.33 -13.81
N VAL A 206 8.38 -0.84 -14.57
CA VAL A 206 8.64 -1.46 -15.87
C VAL A 206 9.18 -0.45 -16.89
N ALA A 207 8.66 0.78 -16.90
CA ALA A 207 9.17 1.85 -17.76
C ALA A 207 10.61 2.24 -17.38
N ALA A 208 10.91 2.30 -16.08
CA ALA A 208 12.22 2.67 -15.56
C ALA A 208 13.33 1.73 -16.05
N ILE A 209 13.05 0.43 -16.25
CA ILE A 209 14.03 -0.52 -16.84
C ILE A 209 14.54 0.00 -18.19
N ALA A 210 13.63 0.35 -19.09
CA ALA A 210 13.97 0.77 -20.45
C ALA A 210 14.62 2.16 -20.46
N LEU A 211 14.07 3.11 -19.70
CA LEU A 211 14.63 4.47 -19.59
C LEU A 211 16.05 4.44 -18.99
N ALA A 212 16.27 3.61 -17.98
CA ALA A 212 17.59 3.44 -17.38
C ALA A 212 18.59 2.75 -18.34
N ALA A 213 18.14 1.77 -19.13
CA ALA A 213 18.96 1.13 -20.15
C ALA A 213 19.37 2.12 -21.27
N MET A 214 18.47 3.04 -21.63
CA MET A 214 18.75 4.13 -22.57
C MET A 214 19.66 5.23 -22.00
N GLY A 215 19.81 5.29 -20.66
CA GLY A 215 20.60 6.32 -19.98
C GLY A 215 19.93 7.70 -19.95
N VAL A 216 18.59 7.74 -20.06
CA VAL A 216 17.79 8.96 -19.98
C VAL A 216 17.15 9.13 -18.60
N SER A 217 16.47 10.25 -18.38
CA SER A 217 15.75 10.49 -17.12
C SER A 217 14.64 9.45 -16.92
N LEU A 218 14.56 8.87 -15.72
CA LEU A 218 13.45 7.99 -15.33
C LEU A 218 12.11 8.73 -15.22
N ASN A 219 12.16 10.07 -15.16
CA ASN A 219 11.03 10.97 -15.10
C ASN A 219 10.95 11.83 -16.37
N THR A 220 11.35 11.28 -17.53
CA THR A 220 11.24 12.01 -18.80
C THR A 220 9.78 12.21 -19.20
N GLU A 221 9.51 13.35 -19.83
CA GLU A 221 8.24 13.67 -20.49
C GLU A 221 8.42 13.77 -22.03
N ASP A 222 9.61 13.47 -22.55
CA ASP A 222 9.88 13.50 -23.99
C ASP A 222 9.19 12.33 -24.69
N GLU A 223 8.27 12.62 -25.61
CA GLU A 223 7.50 11.61 -26.34
C GLU A 223 8.40 10.65 -27.15
N GLY A 224 9.53 11.13 -27.67
CA GLY A 224 10.47 10.32 -28.44
C GLY A 224 11.21 9.31 -27.57
N GLU A 225 11.65 9.72 -26.38
CA GLU A 225 12.24 8.83 -25.38
C GLU A 225 11.23 7.79 -24.89
N LEU A 226 9.98 8.20 -24.64
CA LEU A 226 8.91 7.29 -24.22
C LEU A 226 8.53 6.28 -25.32
N ASP A 227 8.50 6.71 -26.58
CA ASP A 227 8.25 5.83 -27.73
C ASP A 227 9.36 4.79 -27.92
N GLU A 228 10.62 5.17 -27.67
CA GLU A 228 11.74 4.23 -27.74
C GLU A 228 11.74 3.25 -26.56
N ALA A 229 11.46 3.74 -25.35
CA ALA A 229 11.29 2.90 -24.17
C ALA A 229 10.16 1.87 -24.37
N ARG A 230 9.04 2.29 -24.97
CA ARG A 230 7.93 1.40 -25.33
C ARG A 230 8.38 0.26 -26.25
N LYS A 231 9.24 0.51 -27.25
CA LYS A 231 9.77 -0.55 -28.13
C LYS A 231 10.63 -1.54 -27.36
N ILE A 232 11.51 -1.07 -26.47
CA ILE A 232 12.30 -1.95 -25.60
C ILE A 232 11.36 -2.84 -24.77
N ILE A 233 10.35 -2.26 -24.14
CA ILE A 233 9.42 -3.00 -23.28
C ILE A 233 8.61 -4.02 -24.10
N VAL A 234 8.00 -3.60 -25.21
CA VAL A 234 7.05 -4.43 -25.97
C VAL A 234 7.76 -5.44 -26.87
N ASP A 235 8.83 -5.04 -27.53
CA ASP A 235 9.46 -5.87 -28.57
C ASP A 235 10.61 -6.72 -28.00
N GLN A 236 11.29 -6.25 -26.95
CA GLN A 236 12.45 -6.95 -26.36
C GLN A 236 12.12 -7.66 -25.05
N LEU A 237 11.49 -6.98 -24.09
CA LEU A 237 11.19 -7.58 -22.79
C LEU A 237 9.98 -8.51 -22.85
N ALA A 238 8.81 -7.98 -23.22
CA ALA A 238 7.52 -8.69 -23.11
C ALA A 238 7.49 -10.11 -23.69
N PRO A 239 8.12 -10.43 -24.84
CA PRO A 239 8.16 -11.80 -25.38
C PRO A 239 8.89 -12.80 -24.48
N ASN A 240 9.73 -12.31 -23.56
CA ASN A 240 10.61 -13.09 -22.71
C ASN A 240 10.18 -13.11 -21.23
N ILE A 241 9.17 -12.33 -20.85
CA ILE A 241 8.66 -12.26 -19.48
C ILE A 241 7.71 -13.42 -19.20
N LYS A 242 7.96 -14.11 -18.08
CA LYS A 242 7.14 -15.23 -17.61
C LYS A 242 5.97 -14.77 -16.75
N ALA A 243 6.18 -13.75 -15.92
CA ALA A 243 5.16 -13.24 -15.00
C ALA A 243 5.45 -11.79 -14.59
N TYR A 244 4.39 -11.10 -14.16
CA TYR A 244 4.48 -9.87 -13.37
C TYR A 244 4.16 -10.24 -11.92
N ILE A 245 4.96 -9.76 -10.97
CA ILE A 245 4.86 -10.12 -9.55
C ILE A 245 4.91 -8.88 -8.68
N GLY A 246 4.10 -8.82 -7.62
CA GLY A 246 4.16 -7.74 -6.64
C GLY A 246 5.29 -7.87 -5.61
N ASN A 247 5.96 -9.03 -5.54
CA ASN A 247 7.02 -9.29 -4.55
C ASN A 247 8.05 -10.30 -5.07
N ALA A 248 9.32 -9.90 -5.12
CA ALA A 248 10.43 -10.72 -5.65
C ALA A 248 10.80 -11.92 -4.75
N ALA A 249 10.65 -11.81 -3.43
CA ALA A 249 10.99 -12.87 -2.48
C ALA A 249 10.23 -14.16 -2.78
N THR A 250 8.94 -14.05 -3.08
CA THR A 250 8.11 -15.19 -3.48
C THR A 250 8.64 -15.86 -4.75
N GLY A 251 9.08 -15.07 -5.73
CA GLY A 251 9.69 -15.57 -6.95
C GLY A 251 10.98 -16.35 -6.70
N MET A 252 11.84 -15.85 -5.81
CA MET A 252 13.09 -16.52 -5.41
C MET A 252 12.82 -17.86 -4.71
N ILE A 253 11.87 -17.88 -3.77
CA ILE A 253 11.49 -19.09 -3.00
C ILE A 253 10.92 -20.19 -3.91
N GLN A 254 10.07 -19.81 -4.88
CA GLN A 254 9.51 -20.75 -5.85
C GLN A 254 10.59 -21.36 -6.76
N GLY A 255 11.72 -20.67 -6.96
CA GLY A 255 12.86 -21.15 -7.75
C GLY A 255 12.60 -21.29 -9.25
N SER A 256 11.47 -20.76 -9.74
CA SER A 256 11.05 -20.92 -11.14
C SER A 256 11.52 -19.79 -12.07
N PHE A 257 12.23 -18.80 -11.52
CA PHE A 257 12.77 -17.63 -12.22
C PHE A 257 14.30 -17.67 -12.22
N THR A 258 14.89 -17.00 -13.19
CA THR A 258 16.35 -16.85 -13.36
C THR A 258 16.78 -15.40 -13.20
N LEU A 259 15.90 -14.45 -13.51
CA LEU A 259 16.10 -13.02 -13.38
C LEU A 259 14.81 -12.40 -12.84
N LEU A 260 14.92 -11.53 -11.84
CA LEU A 260 13.79 -10.91 -11.16
C LEU A 260 14.05 -9.41 -11.03
N HIS A 261 13.12 -8.60 -11.53
CA HIS A 261 13.01 -7.21 -11.12
C HIS A 261 12.56 -7.15 -9.66
N ALA A 262 13.20 -6.34 -8.83
CA ALA A 262 13.01 -6.40 -7.38
C ALA A 262 13.23 -5.07 -6.67
N PHE A 263 12.35 -4.78 -5.71
CA PHE A 263 12.67 -3.86 -4.63
C PHE A 263 13.77 -4.45 -3.75
N ASN A 264 14.72 -3.64 -3.30
CA ASN A 264 15.82 -4.09 -2.45
C ASN A 264 15.35 -4.76 -1.14
N GLY A 265 14.23 -4.30 -0.57
CA GLY A 265 13.61 -4.92 0.60
C GLY A 265 13.17 -6.36 0.34
N ASP A 266 12.46 -6.60 -0.77
CA ASP A 266 11.99 -7.92 -1.19
C ASP A 266 13.16 -8.84 -1.54
N ALA A 267 14.15 -8.32 -2.28
CA ALA A 267 15.37 -9.05 -2.59
C ALA A 267 16.05 -9.57 -1.31
N ARG A 268 16.20 -8.70 -0.31
CA ARG A 268 16.76 -9.07 1.01
C ARG A 268 15.91 -10.15 1.69
N GLN A 269 14.59 -9.99 1.72
CA GLN A 269 13.69 -11.00 2.30
C GLN A 269 13.85 -12.36 1.59
N GLY A 270 13.87 -12.34 0.26
CA GLY A 270 14.07 -13.54 -0.57
C GLY A 270 15.40 -14.23 -0.27
N LEU A 271 16.51 -13.48 -0.24
CA LEU A 271 17.83 -14.00 0.13
C LEU A 271 17.82 -14.66 1.51
N THR A 272 17.12 -14.10 2.50
CA THR A 272 17.02 -14.73 3.84
C THR A 272 16.13 -15.97 3.88
N ALA A 273 15.24 -16.15 2.90
CA ALA A 273 14.25 -17.23 2.89
C ALA A 273 14.62 -18.42 2.01
N VAL A 274 15.46 -18.22 0.98
CA VAL A 274 15.93 -19.30 0.10
C VAL A 274 16.94 -20.21 0.81
N LYS A 275 16.99 -21.48 0.40
CA LYS A 275 17.92 -22.46 0.98
C LYS A 275 19.39 -22.20 0.62
N ASP A 276 19.63 -21.55 -0.51
CA ASP A 276 20.96 -21.32 -1.06
C ASP A 276 21.09 -19.86 -1.53
N PRO A 277 21.29 -18.91 -0.59
CA PRO A 277 21.33 -17.48 -0.90
C PRO A 277 22.50 -17.09 -1.83
N GLU A 278 23.60 -17.83 -1.78
CA GLU A 278 24.79 -17.59 -2.63
C GLU A 278 24.51 -17.87 -4.12
N SER A 279 23.36 -18.47 -4.43
CA SER A 279 22.92 -18.75 -5.80
C SER A 279 22.11 -17.62 -6.45
N TRP A 280 22.01 -16.46 -5.80
CA TRP A 280 21.19 -15.32 -6.17
C TRP A 280 21.90 -13.97 -6.09
#